data_AF-A0A9X6B386-F1
#
_entry.id   AF-A0A9X6B386-F1
#
_cell.length_a   1.000
_cell.length_b   1.000
_cell.length_c   1.000
_cell.angle_alpha   90.00
_cell.angle_beta   90.00
_cell.angle_gamma   90.00
#
_symmetry.space_group_name_H-M   'P 1'
#
loop_
_entity.id
_entity.type
_entity.pdbx_description
1 polymer ?
#
loop_
_entity_poly.entity_id
_entity_poly.type
_entity_poly.pdbx_seq_one_letter_code
_entity_poly.pdbx_strand_id
1 'polypeptide(L)'
;PIVILIVSPYLLKVSIIGTLFLIFWIYISGLLIHFYFSRQRELRADIFAAKEIGKDIGISLMGALSKKQTVNRMLGIFSTHPTMKTRIQNIKSMN
;
A
#
# COMPACT_ATOMS: atom_id res chain seq x y z
N PRO A 1 -13.07 2.09 9.99
CA PRO A 1 -14.41 2.16 10.62
C PRO A 1 -14.61 1.16 11.78
N ILE A 2 -14.36 -0.14 11.59
CA ILE A 2 -14.57 -1.17 12.62
C ILE A 2 -13.77 -0.90 13.89
N VAL A 3 -12.50 -0.48 13.76
CA VAL A 3 -11.65 -0.15 14.91
C VAL A 3 -12.29 0.95 15.77
N ILE A 4 -12.80 2.03 15.15
CA ILE A 4 -13.45 3.14 15.88
C ILE A 4 -14.68 2.66 16.65
N LEU A 5 -15.48 1.76 16.07
CA LEU A 5 -16.64 1.16 16.75
C LEU A 5 -16.21 0.37 17.98
N ILE A 6 -15.12 -0.41 17.88
CA ILE A 6 -14.58 -1.22 18.99
C ILE A 6 -14.08 -0.33 20.15
N VAL A 7 -13.36 0.75 19.85
CA VAL A 7 -12.85 1.66 20.89
C VAL A 7 -13.86 2.71 21.36
N SER A 8 -15.01 2.83 20.69
CA SER A 8 -16.03 3.84 21.01
C SER A 8 -16.48 3.88 22.47
N PRO A 9 -16.66 2.75 23.20
CA PRO A 9 -17.08 2.80 24.62
C PRO A 9 -16.03 3.44 25.53
N TYR A 10 -14.76 3.36 25.14
CA TYR A 10 -13.65 3.96 25.89
C TYR A 10 -13.47 5.44 25.53
N LEU A 11 -13.74 5.81 24.28
CA LEU A 11 -13.65 7.17 23.79
C LEU A 11 -14.69 8.08 24.45
N LEU A 12 -15.90 7.58 24.72
CA LEU A 12 -16.97 8.35 25.40
C LEU A 12 -16.62 8.82 26.83
N LYS A 13 -15.58 8.25 27.45
CA LYS A 13 -15.10 8.65 28.79
C LYS A 13 -14.08 9.79 28.75
N VAL A 14 -13.63 10.18 27.57
CA VAL A 14 -12.65 11.25 27.34
C VAL A 14 -13.40 12.55 27.02
N SER A 15 -12.75 13.70 27.22
CA SER A 15 -13.29 14.97 26.73
C SER A 15 -13.59 14.90 25.23
N ILE A 16 -14.57 15.70 24.77
CA ILE A 16 -14.97 15.75 23.36
C ILE A 16 -13.76 16.07 22.46
N ILE A 17 -12.91 17.01 22.89
CA ILE A 17 -11.69 17.40 22.16
C ILE A 17 -10.70 16.22 22.08
N GLY A 18 -10.47 15.51 23.18
CA GLY A 18 -9.60 14.33 23.20
C GLY A 18 -10.13 13.19 22.33
N THR A 19 -11.45 13.00 22.32
CA THR A 19 -12.12 12.03 21.46
C THR A 19 -11.93 12.32 19.99
N LEU A 20 -12.15 13.57 19.56
CA LEU A 20 -11.94 13.99 18.17
C LEU A 20 -10.47 13.81 17.74
N PHE A 21 -9.54 14.15 18.62
CA PHE A 21 -8.10 13.98 18.36
C PHE A 21 -7.74 12.49 18.17
N LEU A 22 -8.22 11.61 19.05
CA LEU A 22 -7.97 10.16 18.95
C LEU A 22 -8.59 9.56 17.69
N ILE A 23 -9.84 9.93 17.36
CA ILE A 23 -10.51 9.45 16.14
C ILE A 23 -9.73 9.87 14.89
N PHE A 24 -9.25 11.11 14.84
CA PHE A 24 -8.44 11.60 13.72
C PHE A 24 -7.19 10.73 13.52
N TRP A 25 -6.43 10.47 14.58
CA TRP A 25 -5.23 9.64 14.49
C TRP A 25 -5.54 8.20 14.10
N ILE A 26 -6.54 7.58 14.72
CA ILE A 26 -6.96 6.21 14.37
C ILE A 26 -7.33 6.12 12.88
N TYR A 27 -8.03 7.13 12.37
CA TYR A 27 -8.45 7.18 10.98
C TYR A 27 -7.25 7.30 10.02
N ILE A 28 -6.37 8.28 10.25
CA ILE A 28 -5.18 8.50 9.40
C ILE A 28 -4.24 7.29 9.46
N SER A 29 -3.97 6.75 10.63
CA SER A 29 -3.15 5.54 10.78
C SER A 29 -3.77 4.35 10.05
N GLY A 30 -5.07 4.11 10.20
CA GLY A 30 -5.77 3.04 9.49
C GLY A 30 -5.70 3.20 7.96
N LEU A 31 -5.85 4.43 7.48
CA LEU A 31 -5.73 4.75 6.05
C LEU A 31 -4.32 4.45 5.53
N LEU A 32 -3.28 4.89 6.24
CA LEU A 32 -1.89 4.63 5.88
C LEU A 32 -1.56 3.14 5.88
N ILE A 33 -2.04 2.41 6.89
CA ILE A 33 -1.89 0.95 7.00
C ILE A 33 -2.55 0.25 5.80
N HIS A 34 -3.74 0.67 5.40
CA HIS A 34 -4.43 0.11 4.23
C HIS A 34 -3.56 0.23 2.96
N PHE A 35 -3.04 1.42 2.67
CA PHE A 35 -2.20 1.62 1.48
C PHE A 35 -0.87 0.88 1.58
N TYR A 36 -0.27 0.80 2.77
CA TYR A 36 0.94 0.01 3.00
C TYR A 36 0.72 -1.48 2.68
N PHE A 37 -0.33 -2.09 3.24
CA PHE A 37 -0.63 -3.49 2.97
C PHE A 37 -1.02 -3.74 1.51
N SER A 38 -1.75 -2.81 0.89
CA SER A 38 -2.05 -2.91 -0.54
C SER A 38 -0.77 -3.00 -1.37
N ARG A 39 0.21 -2.12 -1.11
CA ARG A 39 1.51 -2.14 -1.81
C ARG A 39 2.28 -3.43 -1.55
N GLN A 40 2.26 -3.95 -0.33
CA GLN A 40 2.93 -5.22 -0.01
C GLN A 40 2.30 -6.42 -0.76
N ARG A 41 0.98 -6.45 -0.91
CA ARG A 41 0.31 -7.50 -1.69
C ARG A 41 0.72 -7.47 -3.16
N GLU A 42 0.78 -6.28 -3.75
CA GLU A 42 1.26 -6.10 -5.14
C GLU A 42 2.69 -6.62 -5.32
N LEU A 43 3.60 -6.29 -4.40
CA LEU A 43 4.99 -6.77 -4.45
C LEU A 43 5.08 -8.30 -4.32
N ARG A 44 4.25 -8.91 -3.48
CA ARG A 44 4.20 -10.38 -3.36
C ARG A 44 3.61 -11.04 -4.61
N ALA A 45 2.59 -10.44 -5.22
CA ALA A 45 2.01 -10.91 -6.46
C ALA A 45 3.03 -10.84 -7.61
N ASP A 46 3.81 -9.76 -7.70
CA ASP A 46 4.89 -9.62 -8.67
C ASP A 46 5.96 -10.70 -8.52
N ILE A 47 6.39 -10.98 -7.28
CA ILE A 47 7.34 -12.06 -6.99
C ILE A 47 6.75 -13.39 -7.42
N PHE A 48 5.50 -13.68 -7.03
CA PHE A 48 4.84 -14.93 -7.39
C PHE A 48 4.78 -15.12 -8.90
N ALA A 49 4.30 -14.12 -9.65
CA ALA A 49 4.25 -14.17 -11.10
C ALA A 49 5.65 -14.36 -11.72
N ALA A 50 6.67 -13.65 -11.22
CA ALA A 50 8.05 -13.74 -11.70
C ALA A 50 8.70 -15.11 -11.42
N LYS A 51 8.29 -15.82 -10.36
CA LYS A 51 8.74 -17.20 -10.10
C LYS A 51 8.20 -18.16 -11.16
N GLU A 52 6.96 -17.99 -11.58
CA GLU A 52 6.32 -18.87 -12.57
C GLU A 52 6.81 -18.60 -13.99
N ILE A 53 6.93 -17.33 -14.39
CA ILE A 53 7.29 -16.96 -15.77
C ILE A 53 8.80 -16.76 -15.99
N GLY A 54 9.60 -16.79 -14.93
CA GLY A 54 11.02 -16.47 -14.96
C GLY A 54 11.33 -15.00 -14.68
N LYS A 55 12.39 -14.78 -13.90
CA LYS A 55 12.80 -13.48 -13.36
C LYS A 55 13.05 -12.43 -14.44
N ASP A 56 13.77 -12.80 -15.51
CA ASP A 56 14.11 -11.88 -16.60
C ASP A 56 12.90 -11.45 -17.42
N ILE A 57 11.96 -12.38 -17.64
CA ILE A 57 10.68 -12.11 -18.32
C ILE A 57 9.84 -11.15 -17.47
N GLY A 58 9.77 -11.39 -16.15
CA GLY A 58 9.11 -10.48 -15.21
C GLY A 58 9.69 -9.07 -15.22
N ILE A 59 11.02 -8.92 -15.21
CA ILE A 59 11.69 -7.61 -15.28
C ILE A 59 11.43 -6.92 -16.63
N SER A 60 11.52 -7.66 -17.73
CA SER A 60 11.28 -7.14 -19.08
C SER A 60 9.85 -6.65 -19.26
N LEU A 61 8.86 -7.45 -18.82
CA LEU A 61 7.44 -7.11 -18.84
C LEU A 61 7.17 -5.81 -18.07
N MET A 62 7.71 -5.70 -16.85
CA MET A 62 7.54 -4.51 -16.02
C MET A 62 8.22 -3.28 -16.64
N GLY A 63 9.38 -3.45 -17.28
CA GLY A 63 10.04 -2.41 -18.05
C GLY A 63 9.21 -1.94 -19.25
N ALA A 64 8.58 -2.85 -19.97
CA ALA A 64 7.71 -2.53 -21.10
C ALA A 64 6.44 -1.78 -20.66
N LEU A 65 5.81 -2.21 -19.56
CA LEU A 65 4.64 -1.55 -18.98
C LEU A 65 4.97 -0.13 -18.49
N SER A 66 6.14 0.05 -17.85
CA SER A 66 6.60 1.36 -17.39
C SER A 66 6.75 2.38 -18.53
N LYS A 67 7.11 1.93 -19.75
CA LYS A 67 7.26 2.80 -20.93
C LYS A 67 5.92 3.23 -21.52
N LYS A 68 4.86 2.43 -21.32
CA LYS A 68 3.51 2.72 -21.81
C LYS A 68 2.63 3.46 -20.79
N GLN A 69 3.11 3.62 -19.55
CA GLN A 69 2.37 4.30 -18.50
C GLN A 69 2.41 5.82 -18.73
N THR A 70 1.44 6.33 -19.48
CA THR A 70 1.32 7.73 -19.91
C THR A 70 0.76 8.68 -18.86
N VAL A 71 0.32 8.18 -17.70
CA VAL A 71 -0.34 9.02 -16.69
C VAL A 71 0.38 8.92 -15.36
N ASN A 72 1.15 9.98 -15.12
CA ASN A 72 1.52 10.50 -13.81
C ASN A 72 0.26 10.57 -12.93
N ARG A 73 0.11 9.70 -11.93
CA ARG A 73 -1.10 9.71 -11.11
C ARG A 73 -0.78 9.61 -9.62
N MET A 74 -0.64 10.82 -9.07
CA MET A 74 -1.05 11.26 -7.75
C MET A 74 -0.74 10.39 -6.53
N LEU A 75 0.02 11.04 -5.63
CA LEU A 75 0.07 10.89 -4.17
C LEU A 75 0.80 9.65 -3.63
N GLY A 76 2.14 9.72 -3.68
CA GLY A 76 3.11 8.82 -3.06
C GLY A 76 2.57 7.81 -2.03
N ILE A 77 2.23 8.26 -0.82
CA ILE A 77 1.81 7.37 0.29
C ILE A 77 0.37 6.85 0.19
N PHE A 78 -0.47 7.46 -0.63
CA PHE A 78 -1.88 7.09 -0.85
C PHE A 78 -2.09 6.32 -2.17
N SER A 79 -1.01 5.86 -2.80
CA SER A 79 -1.09 4.92 -3.91
C SER A 79 -1.23 3.48 -3.40
N THR A 80 -2.17 2.73 -3.97
CA THR A 80 -2.34 1.29 -3.76
C THR A 80 -1.25 0.47 -4.44
N HIS A 81 -0.66 0.98 -5.53
CA HIS A 81 0.41 0.32 -6.26
C HIS A 81 1.78 0.95 -5.94
N PRO A 82 2.82 0.15 -5.69
CA PRO A 82 4.19 0.65 -5.58
C PRO A 82 4.66 1.23 -6.92
N THR A 83 5.70 2.07 -6.87
CA THR A 83 6.30 2.60 -8.10
C THR A 83 6.87 1.48 -8.96
N MET A 84 6.89 1.67 -10.29
CA MET A 84 7.47 0.70 -11.21
C MET A 84 8.93 0.37 -10.87
N LYS A 85 9.71 1.36 -10.41
CA LYS A 85 11.08 1.16 -9.93
C LYS A 85 11.13 0.19 -8.73
N THR A 86 10.26 0.39 -7.74
CA THR A 86 10.16 -0.48 -6.56
C THR A 86 9.76 -1.90 -6.96
N ARG A 87 8.79 -2.06 -7.87
CA ARG A 87 8.33 -3.38 -8.33
C ARG A 87 9.44 -4.14 -9.06
N ILE A 88 10.17 -3.47 -9.97
CA ILE A 88 11.32 -4.07 -10.68
C ILE A 88 12.42 -4.47 -9.69
N GLN A 89 12.75 -3.60 -8.72
CA GLN A 89 13.76 -3.92 -7.72
C GLN A 89 13.37 -5.13 -6.86
N ASN A 90 12.09 -5.24 -6.51
CA ASN A 90 11.57 -6.35 -5.73
C ASN A 90 11.66 -7.70 -6.47
N ILE A 91 11.40 -7.71 -7.79
CA ILE A 91 11.65 -8.89 -8.63
C ILE A 91 13.15 -9.18 -8.72
N LYS A 92 14.01 -8.16 -8.85
CA LYS A 92 15.47 -8.33 -8.87
C LYS A 92 16.04 -8.92 -7.59
N SER A 93 15.48 -8.59 -6.43
CA SER A 93 15.87 -9.14 -5.13
C SER A 93 15.29 -10.51 -4.81
N MET A 94 14.47 -11.07 -5.71
CA MET A 94 13.97 -12.43 -5.56
C MET A 94 15.13 -13.42 -5.71
N ASN A 95 15.32 -14.24 -4.67
CA ASN A 95 16.20 -15.41 -4.68
C ASN A 95 15.58 -16.54 -5.50
#